data_AF-A0A6N8X1K0-F1
#
_entry.id   AF-A0A6N8X1K0-F1
#
_cell.length_a   1.000
_cell.length_b   1.000
_cell.length_c   1.000
_cell.angle_alpha   90.00
_cell.angle_beta   90.00
_cell.angle_gamma   90.00
#
_symmetry.space_group_name_H-M   'P 1'
#
loop_
_entity.id
_entity.type
_entity.pdbx_description
1 polymer ?
#
loop_
_entity_poly.entity_id
_entity_poly.type
_entity_poly.pdbx_seq_one_letter_code
_entity_poly.pdbx_strand_id
1 'polypeptide(L)'
;MIESPTYQEALDRVLACAVFFHGAESLADLAKLDFKSLLDQSGLGEVASDITFADAAEALRSDVQIGAEFSVVLDALDQRRRLIASERTYARTPARLAALGDKFGVSRERARQLEVRLRWEVERRIGDVVAKAAQWLTRAVGQAAPPWKFQKVLGLFVGDATPQWREAAEVAVMAAGGYEYLDGVVGNAPFREFIAKARQYGPELANPAGVIDEQALRETIGAQSAPEWESLARNAGLVRLQGHLVLRDTRRARVFLALERTGEPCDRQTIARESGLRDNASLSSLLSSDPLFVRFTKDKWGLQNWTDEPYGGVVDALVKRIQDGGGRARIAELVRQIPQQFDVLPATVRNYLGTRKFEIVGDHVQVAEAPSAPQQSLAEARDVAWAPDGTPALRFTVGEHHLKGNSQKISPAIAQHLGVGLDGSVKIPFEHPRGVHDASVIWRSYDPNGPEIGRLREALSACGIRPGNEVFLLLRREGFSVKTDGSDMLEAKP
;
A
#
# COMPACT_ATOMS: atom_id res chain seq x y z
N MET A 1 53.03 28.82 -37.62
CA MET A 1 51.90 28.26 -36.87
C MET A 1 51.52 29.29 -35.85
N ILE A 2 50.32 29.87 -35.96
CA ILE A 2 49.80 30.79 -34.94
C ILE A 2 49.27 29.87 -33.83
N GLU A 3 49.73 30.06 -32.60
CA GLU A 3 49.25 29.27 -31.46
C GLU A 3 47.75 29.52 -31.26
N SER A 4 46.98 28.45 -31.07
CA SER A 4 45.56 28.56 -30.76
C SER A 4 45.37 29.26 -29.42
N PRO A 5 44.45 30.24 -29.32
CA PRO A 5 44.23 30.98 -28.07
C PRO A 5 43.78 30.05 -26.94
N THR A 6 44.22 30.32 -25.72
CA THR A 6 43.79 29.58 -24.53
C THR A 6 42.31 29.83 -24.22
N TYR A 7 41.67 28.95 -23.44
CA TYR A 7 40.27 29.13 -23.04
C TYR A 7 40.02 30.47 -22.31
N GLN A 8 40.97 30.89 -21.46
CA GLN A 8 40.86 32.15 -20.72
C GLN A 8 40.92 33.36 -21.67
N GLU A 9 41.86 33.36 -22.62
CA GLU A 9 41.96 34.41 -23.64
C GLU A 9 40.73 34.45 -24.55
N ALA A 10 40.16 33.28 -24.86
CA ALA A 10 38.93 33.18 -25.62
C ALA A 10 37.74 33.77 -24.85
N LEU A 11 37.59 33.42 -23.57
CA LEU A 11 36.54 33.94 -22.70
C LEU A 11 36.66 35.47 -22.53
N ASP A 12 37.87 35.98 -22.28
CA ASP A 12 38.12 37.41 -22.12
C ASP A 12 37.77 38.20 -23.39
N ARG A 13 38.06 37.65 -24.58
CA ARG A 13 37.67 38.27 -25.86
C ARG A 13 36.15 38.28 -26.06
N VAL A 14 35.46 37.19 -25.73
CA VAL A 14 33.99 37.13 -25.81
C VAL A 14 33.34 38.12 -24.86
N LEU A 15 33.83 38.20 -23.62
CA LEU A 15 33.33 39.16 -22.61
C LEU A 15 33.62 40.61 -23.03
N ALA A 16 34.83 40.90 -23.51
CA ALA A 16 35.18 42.22 -24.03
C ALA A 16 34.26 42.63 -25.19
N CYS A 17 34.01 41.73 -26.15
CA CYS A 17 33.10 42.02 -27.26
C CYS A 17 31.66 42.25 -26.79
N ALA A 18 31.17 41.45 -25.84
CA ALA A 18 29.84 41.65 -25.27
C ALA A 18 29.70 43.02 -24.58
N VAL A 19 30.72 43.47 -23.85
CA VAL A 19 30.72 44.77 -23.18
C VAL A 19 30.86 45.91 -24.20
N PHE A 20 31.87 45.87 -25.07
CA PHE A 20 32.24 47.00 -25.93
C PHE A 20 31.34 47.16 -27.16
N PHE A 21 30.82 46.07 -27.72
CA PHE A 21 30.00 46.13 -28.94
C PHE A 21 28.51 45.94 -28.69
N HIS A 22 28.14 45.30 -27.57
CA HIS A 22 26.74 45.01 -27.24
C HIS A 22 26.27 45.67 -25.93
N GLY A 23 27.14 46.42 -25.25
CA GLY A 23 26.79 47.13 -24.02
C GLY A 23 26.34 46.21 -22.88
N ALA A 24 26.80 44.95 -22.86
CA ALA A 24 26.45 44.02 -21.81
C ALA A 24 27.02 44.49 -20.46
N GLU A 25 26.14 44.72 -19.48
CA GLU A 25 26.53 45.13 -18.12
C GLU A 25 26.49 43.95 -17.14
N SER A 26 25.89 42.82 -17.54
CA SER A 26 25.75 41.64 -16.72
C SER A 26 25.87 40.32 -17.51
N LEU A 27 26.12 39.22 -16.79
CA LEU A 27 26.07 37.87 -17.37
C LEU A 27 24.70 37.49 -17.93
N ALA A 28 23.61 38.09 -17.43
CA ALA A 28 22.27 37.85 -17.94
C ALA A 28 22.06 38.48 -19.33
N ASP A 29 22.83 39.53 -19.66
CA ASP A 29 22.76 40.16 -20.97
C ASP A 29 23.51 39.33 -22.02
N LEU A 30 24.63 38.70 -21.63
CA LEU A 30 25.33 37.71 -22.46
C LEU A 30 24.43 36.57 -22.93
N ALA A 31 23.53 36.07 -22.07
CA ALA A 31 22.60 34.99 -22.43
C ALA A 31 21.53 35.39 -23.47
N LYS A 32 21.35 36.69 -23.72
CA LYS A 32 20.41 37.24 -24.72
C LYS A 32 21.09 37.52 -26.06
N LEU A 33 22.42 37.47 -26.10
CA LEU A 33 23.20 37.76 -27.30
C LEU A 33 23.34 36.51 -28.17
N ASP A 34 23.39 36.71 -29.49
CA ASP A 34 23.72 35.64 -30.42
C ASP A 34 25.18 35.24 -30.23
N PHE A 35 25.38 34.09 -29.61
CA PHE A 35 26.70 33.58 -29.26
C PHE A 35 27.58 33.35 -30.49
N LYS A 36 26.98 33.03 -31.65
CA LYS A 36 27.75 32.87 -32.90
C LYS A 36 28.33 34.19 -33.38
N SER A 37 27.50 35.24 -33.43
CA SER A 37 27.94 36.59 -33.80
C SER A 37 29.02 37.14 -32.85
N LEU A 38 28.92 36.83 -31.55
CA LEU A 38 29.96 37.15 -30.57
C LEU A 38 31.29 36.42 -30.82
N LEU A 39 31.25 35.14 -31.20
CA LEU A 39 32.45 34.37 -31.54
C LEU A 39 33.13 34.91 -32.80
N ASP A 40 32.35 35.30 -33.81
CA ASP A 40 32.89 35.90 -35.04
C ASP A 40 33.52 37.28 -34.76
N GLN A 41 32.86 38.13 -33.96
CA GLN A 41 33.35 39.47 -33.61
C GLN A 41 34.57 39.46 -32.68
N SER A 42 34.71 38.42 -31.86
CA SER A 42 35.89 38.22 -31.00
C SER A 42 37.09 37.62 -31.75
N GLY A 43 36.96 37.36 -33.05
CA GLY A 43 37.99 36.74 -33.87
C GLY A 43 38.20 35.25 -33.54
N LEU A 44 37.21 34.61 -32.92
CA LEU A 44 37.26 33.21 -32.51
C LEU A 44 36.46 32.28 -33.44
N GLY A 45 35.70 32.82 -34.39
CA GLY A 45 34.77 32.04 -35.23
C GLY A 45 35.35 30.78 -35.89
N GLU A 46 36.60 30.83 -36.37
CA GLU A 46 37.26 29.68 -37.02
C GLU A 46 38.04 28.78 -36.07
N VAL A 47 38.36 29.25 -34.85
CA VAL A 47 39.19 28.51 -33.86
C VAL A 47 38.39 28.08 -32.63
N ALA A 48 37.13 28.50 -32.50
CA ALA A 48 36.26 28.16 -31.38
C ALA A 48 35.99 26.66 -31.25
N SER A 49 36.03 25.90 -32.35
CA SER A 49 35.93 24.43 -32.34
C SER A 49 37.14 23.75 -31.70
N ASP A 50 38.29 24.42 -31.71
CA ASP A 50 39.56 23.89 -31.21
C ASP A 50 39.81 24.27 -29.75
N ILE A 51 39.08 25.26 -29.23
CA ILE A 51 39.06 25.63 -27.82
C ILE A 51 38.16 24.64 -27.08
N THR A 52 38.77 23.66 -26.43
CA THR A 52 38.02 22.61 -25.77
C THR A 52 37.57 23.02 -24.38
N PHE A 53 36.37 22.59 -23.97
CA PHE A 53 35.95 22.66 -22.58
C PHE A 53 36.85 21.82 -21.65
N ALA A 54 37.72 20.96 -22.19
CA ALA A 54 38.66 20.20 -21.39
C ALA A 54 39.72 21.11 -20.76
N ASP A 55 40.23 22.11 -21.49
CA ASP A 55 41.22 23.07 -20.96
C ASP A 55 40.62 24.00 -19.91
N ALA A 56 39.37 24.44 -20.12
CA ALA A 56 38.58 25.16 -19.13
C ALA A 56 38.36 24.34 -17.86
N ALA A 57 37.99 23.07 -18.04
CA ALA A 57 37.75 22.14 -16.94
C ALA A 57 39.04 21.79 -16.19
N GLU A 58 40.19 21.75 -16.86
CA GLU A 58 41.51 21.54 -16.25
C GLU A 58 41.88 22.73 -15.35
N ALA A 59 41.69 23.97 -15.83
CA ALA A 59 41.92 25.19 -15.04
C ALA A 59 40.93 25.33 -13.87
N LEU A 60 39.64 25.02 -14.08
CA LEU A 60 38.64 24.94 -13.02
C LEU A 60 38.92 23.80 -12.02
N ARG A 61 39.53 22.69 -12.46
CA ARG A 61 39.94 21.59 -11.58
C ARG A 61 41.09 22.00 -10.67
N SER A 62 42.12 22.69 -11.19
CA SER A 62 43.25 23.12 -10.35
C SER A 62 42.83 24.06 -9.22
N ASP A 63 41.75 24.82 -9.39
CA ASP A 63 41.23 25.75 -8.39
C ASP A 63 40.34 25.09 -7.32
N VAL A 64 39.86 23.86 -7.53
CA VAL A 64 38.87 23.19 -6.65
C VAL A 64 39.27 21.75 -6.30
N GLN A 65 40.39 21.22 -6.81
CA GLN A 65 40.97 19.97 -6.33
C GLN A 65 41.59 20.19 -4.96
N ILE A 66 41.05 19.47 -3.99
CA ILE A 66 41.43 19.61 -2.59
C ILE A 66 42.15 18.37 -2.08
N GLY A 67 42.17 17.28 -2.83
CA GLY A 67 42.60 15.97 -2.34
C GLY A 67 44.08 15.94 -1.95
N ALA A 68 44.95 16.57 -2.74
CA ALA A 68 46.36 16.70 -2.43
C ALA A 68 46.60 17.55 -1.18
N GLU A 69 45.95 18.71 -1.07
CA GLU A 69 46.03 19.57 0.12
C GLU A 69 45.52 18.85 1.38
N PHE A 70 44.41 18.14 1.26
CA PHE A 70 43.82 17.32 2.32
C PHE A 70 44.81 16.24 2.79
N SER A 71 45.46 15.56 1.85
CA SER A 71 46.48 14.56 2.13
C SER A 71 47.67 15.16 2.89
N VAL A 72 48.19 16.30 2.42
CA VAL A 72 49.29 17.02 3.08
C VAL A 72 48.94 17.42 4.52
N VAL A 73 47.72 17.89 4.77
CA VAL A 73 47.27 18.24 6.11
C VAL A 73 47.24 17.02 7.03
N LEU A 74 46.68 15.90 6.56
CA LEU A 74 46.55 14.69 7.36
C LEU A 74 47.87 13.95 7.56
N ASP A 75 48.78 13.98 6.58
CA ASP A 75 50.11 13.37 6.70
C ASP A 75 51.01 14.11 7.70
N ALA A 76 50.80 15.41 7.89
CA ALA A 76 51.50 16.19 8.91
C ALA A 76 51.08 15.85 10.36
N LEU A 77 50.00 15.09 10.54
CA LEU A 77 49.53 14.69 11.86
C LEU A 77 50.38 13.57 12.47
N ASP A 78 50.47 13.57 13.80
CA ASP A 78 51.07 12.45 14.53
C ASP A 78 50.30 11.13 14.27
N GLN A 79 50.98 9.99 14.43
CA GLN A 79 50.43 8.68 14.11
C GLN A 79 49.07 8.41 14.80
N ARG A 80 48.92 8.87 16.05
CA ARG A 80 47.69 8.66 16.82
C ARG A 80 46.54 9.50 16.24
N ARG A 81 46.79 10.76 15.88
CA ARG A 81 45.80 11.62 15.20
C ARG A 81 45.43 11.11 13.81
N ARG A 82 46.39 10.57 13.04
CA ARG A 82 46.12 9.95 11.73
C ARG A 82 45.15 8.77 11.85
N LEU A 83 45.31 7.93 12.87
CA LEU A 83 44.37 6.84 13.15
C LEU A 83 42.99 7.35 13.55
N ILE A 84 42.90 8.39 14.38
CA ILE A 84 41.61 9.01 14.73
C ILE A 84 40.92 9.60 13.48
N ALA A 85 41.70 10.25 12.60
CA ALA A 85 41.19 10.83 11.35
C ALA A 85 40.59 9.76 10.42
N SER A 86 41.36 8.70 10.14
CA SER A 86 40.99 7.62 9.21
C SER A 86 39.93 6.66 9.76
N GLU A 87 39.93 6.35 11.06
CA GLU A 87 39.03 5.34 11.63
C GLU A 87 37.75 5.94 12.20
N ARG A 88 37.68 7.27 12.41
CA ARG A 88 36.53 7.90 13.06
C ARG A 88 36.10 9.23 12.48
N THR A 89 36.97 10.25 12.50
CA THR A 89 36.54 11.62 12.18
C THR A 89 36.07 11.76 10.73
N TYR A 90 36.79 11.13 9.80
CA TYR A 90 36.51 11.16 8.37
C TYR A 90 36.31 9.74 7.81
N ALA A 91 35.86 8.81 8.66
CA ALA A 91 35.54 7.46 8.25
C ALA A 91 34.09 7.39 7.79
N ARG A 92 33.82 6.63 6.72
CA ARG A 92 32.44 6.34 6.29
C ARG A 92 31.66 5.58 7.37
N THR A 93 32.36 4.74 8.14
CA THR A 93 31.82 4.05 9.32
C THR A 93 32.66 4.39 10.56
N PRO A 94 32.29 5.44 11.31
CA PRO A 94 33.10 5.92 12.43
C PRO A 94 33.25 4.90 13.58
N ALA A 95 34.48 4.56 13.93
CA ALA A 95 34.80 3.76 15.11
C ALA A 95 34.31 4.44 16.40
N ARG A 96 33.87 3.65 17.39
CA ARG A 96 33.41 4.19 18.68
C ARG A 96 34.59 4.77 19.48
N LEU A 97 34.34 5.85 20.23
CA LEU A 97 35.35 6.47 21.11
C LEU A 97 35.96 5.51 22.13
N ALA A 98 35.17 4.56 22.64
CA ALA A 98 35.67 3.56 23.58
C ALA A 98 36.71 2.64 22.92
N ALA A 99 36.43 2.15 21.70
CA ALA A 99 37.35 1.30 20.94
C ALA A 99 38.67 2.02 20.63
N LEU A 100 38.62 3.32 20.31
CA LEU A 100 39.83 4.13 20.16
C LEU A 100 40.57 4.33 21.49
N GLY A 101 39.85 4.52 22.60
CA GLY A 101 40.42 4.59 23.94
C GLY A 101 41.22 3.34 24.28
N ASP A 102 40.61 2.17 24.11
CA ASP A 102 41.23 0.86 24.33
C ASP A 102 42.47 0.69 23.45
N LYS A 103 42.36 1.01 22.15
CA LYS A 103 43.46 0.92 21.18
C LYS A 103 44.65 1.81 21.51
N PHE A 104 44.43 2.97 22.12
CA PHE A 104 45.50 3.92 22.46
C PHE A 104 45.95 3.85 23.92
N GLY A 105 45.33 3.00 24.75
CA GLY A 105 45.58 2.93 26.19
C GLY A 105 45.17 4.20 26.93
N VAL A 106 44.09 4.86 26.49
CA VAL A 106 43.57 6.10 27.08
C VAL A 106 42.07 5.99 27.39
N SER A 107 41.55 6.86 28.25
CA SER A 107 40.11 6.91 28.51
C SER A 107 39.30 7.33 27.27
N ARG A 108 38.03 6.92 27.21
CA ARG A 108 37.05 7.38 26.20
C ARG A 108 37.03 8.91 26.07
N GLU A 109 37.07 9.61 27.21
CA GLU A 109 37.05 11.08 27.23
C GLU A 109 38.34 11.66 26.64
N ARG A 110 39.49 11.05 26.93
CA ARG A 110 40.75 11.48 26.32
C ARG A 110 40.75 11.29 24.81
N ALA A 111 40.18 10.19 24.30
CA ALA A 111 40.00 9.97 22.86
C ALA A 111 39.09 11.05 22.23
N ARG A 112 38.01 11.45 22.91
CA ARG A 112 37.12 12.54 22.47
C ARG A 112 37.87 13.88 22.38
N GLN A 113 38.66 14.22 23.38
CA GLN A 113 39.45 15.46 23.38
C GLN A 113 40.45 15.50 22.21
N LEU A 114 41.08 14.37 21.90
CA LEU A 114 41.99 14.26 20.75
C LEU A 114 41.24 14.44 19.42
N GLU A 115 40.06 13.84 19.27
CA GLU A 115 39.19 14.02 18.10
C GLU A 115 38.79 15.50 17.91
N VAL A 116 38.36 16.17 18.98
CA VAL A 116 37.96 17.58 18.92
C VAL A 116 39.13 18.47 18.49
N ARG A 117 40.33 18.22 19.06
CA ARG A 117 41.53 18.98 18.71
C ARG A 117 41.95 18.75 17.26
N LEU A 118 41.89 17.50 16.80
CA LEU A 118 42.14 17.13 15.40
C LEU A 118 41.20 17.91 14.47
N ARG A 119 39.89 17.88 14.74
CA ARG A 119 38.89 18.55 13.90
C ARG A 119 39.15 20.04 13.79
N TRP A 120 39.45 20.70 14.92
CA TRP A 120 39.77 22.12 14.93
C TRP A 120 41.04 22.45 14.12
N GLU A 121 42.07 21.60 14.22
CA GLU A 121 43.32 21.78 13.46
C GLU A 121 43.12 21.62 11.96
N VAL A 122 42.36 20.61 11.53
CA VAL A 122 42.04 20.37 10.12
C VAL A 122 41.16 21.48 9.57
N GLU A 123 40.09 21.84 10.28
CA GLU A 123 39.17 22.93 9.91
C GLU A 123 39.92 24.26 9.71
N ARG A 124 40.83 24.60 10.64
CA ARG A 124 41.62 25.83 10.54
C ARG A 124 42.54 25.86 9.32
N ARG A 125 43.00 24.70 8.83
CA ARG A 125 43.96 24.62 7.72
C ARG A 125 43.27 24.55 6.35
N ILE A 126 42.16 23.82 6.25
CA ILE A 126 41.51 23.49 4.97
C ILE A 126 39.98 23.60 4.99
N GLY A 127 39.37 24.10 6.07
CA GLY A 127 37.91 24.22 6.19
C GLY A 127 37.28 25.04 5.06
N ASP A 128 37.87 26.20 4.72
CA ASP A 128 37.39 27.05 3.63
C ASP A 128 37.43 26.35 2.27
N VAL A 129 38.46 25.54 2.04
CA VAL A 129 38.68 24.79 0.80
C VAL A 129 37.67 23.63 0.68
N VAL A 130 37.46 22.89 1.78
CA VAL A 130 36.42 21.85 1.87
C VAL A 130 35.02 22.45 1.69
N ALA A 131 34.75 23.60 2.29
CA ALA A 131 33.47 24.30 2.16
C ALA A 131 33.22 24.76 0.72
N LYS A 132 34.23 25.29 0.03
CA LYS A 132 34.15 25.63 -1.41
C LYS A 132 33.86 24.39 -2.26
N ALA A 133 34.59 23.28 -2.05
CA ALA A 133 34.35 22.03 -2.77
C ALA A 133 32.92 21.51 -2.55
N ALA A 134 32.41 21.58 -1.31
CA ALA A 134 31.04 21.22 -0.99
C ALA A 134 29.99 22.12 -1.68
N GLN A 135 30.25 23.43 -1.79
CA GLN A 135 29.39 24.35 -2.53
C GLN A 135 29.35 24.03 -4.03
N TRP A 136 30.52 23.73 -4.62
CA TRP A 136 30.61 23.32 -6.02
C TRP A 136 29.92 21.98 -6.28
N LEU A 137 30.15 21.00 -5.40
CA LEU A 137 29.44 19.73 -5.43
C LEU A 137 27.93 19.95 -5.40
N THR A 138 27.45 20.80 -4.48
CA THR A 138 26.02 21.13 -4.36
C THR A 138 25.45 21.78 -5.62
N ARG A 139 26.20 22.69 -6.26
CA ARG A 139 25.81 23.28 -7.54
C ARG A 139 25.77 22.25 -8.68
N ALA A 140 26.68 21.29 -8.68
CA ALA A 140 26.81 20.30 -9.76
C ALA A 140 25.79 19.14 -9.64
N VAL A 141 25.49 18.67 -8.43
CA VAL A 141 24.60 17.51 -8.22
C VAL A 141 23.22 17.90 -7.71
N GLY A 142 23.04 19.12 -7.20
CA GLY A 142 21.79 19.58 -6.60
C GLY A 142 21.52 18.92 -5.25
N GLN A 143 20.26 18.92 -4.81
CA GLN A 143 19.91 18.43 -3.47
C GLN A 143 20.06 16.91 -3.32
N ALA A 144 19.91 16.16 -4.40
CA ALA A 144 20.12 14.73 -4.42
C ALA A 144 20.52 14.23 -5.81
N ALA A 145 21.26 13.13 -5.83
CA ALA A 145 21.67 12.45 -7.05
C ALA A 145 21.82 10.94 -6.85
N PRO A 146 21.75 10.15 -7.93
CA PRO A 146 22.09 8.73 -7.88
C PRO A 146 23.55 8.54 -7.42
N PRO A 147 23.87 7.48 -6.67
CA PRO A 147 25.22 7.24 -6.13
C PRO A 147 26.34 7.33 -7.15
N TRP A 148 26.14 6.80 -8.37
CA TRP A 148 27.15 6.82 -9.43
C TRP A 148 27.45 8.23 -9.94
N LYS A 149 26.43 9.09 -10.09
CA LYS A 149 26.61 10.47 -10.54
C LYS A 149 27.30 11.28 -9.46
N PHE A 150 26.85 11.10 -8.22
CA PHE A 150 27.43 11.76 -7.06
C PHE A 150 28.92 11.42 -6.92
N GLN A 151 29.28 10.13 -6.98
CA GLN A 151 30.67 9.67 -6.89
C GLN A 151 31.54 10.18 -8.04
N LYS A 152 31.01 10.19 -9.28
CA LYS A 152 31.72 10.74 -10.43
C LYS A 152 32.07 12.21 -10.25
N VAL A 153 31.13 13.02 -9.73
CA VAL A 153 31.34 14.46 -9.52
C VAL A 153 32.23 14.70 -8.30
N LEU A 154 32.02 13.97 -7.19
CA LEU A 154 32.86 14.05 -6.00
C LEU A 154 34.34 13.76 -6.33
N GLY A 155 34.60 12.74 -7.15
CA GLY A 155 35.93 12.37 -7.59
C GLY A 155 36.68 13.48 -8.36
N LEU A 156 35.98 14.47 -8.92
CA LEU A 156 36.63 15.63 -9.55
C LEU A 156 37.33 16.54 -8.53
N PHE A 157 36.84 16.56 -7.28
CA PHE A 157 37.35 17.41 -6.21
C PHE A 157 38.38 16.70 -5.32
N VAL A 158 38.28 15.38 -5.17
CA VAL A 158 39.10 14.60 -4.22
C VAL A 158 39.94 13.51 -4.88
N GLY A 159 39.90 13.39 -6.21
CA GLY A 159 40.55 12.28 -6.94
C GLY A 159 42.08 12.26 -6.83
N ASP A 160 42.68 13.44 -6.64
CA ASP A 160 44.10 13.69 -6.45
C ASP A 160 44.60 13.40 -5.02
N ALA A 161 43.70 13.06 -4.08
CA ALA A 161 44.09 12.59 -2.76
C ALA A 161 44.90 11.29 -2.84
N THR A 162 45.85 11.12 -1.91
CA THR A 162 46.59 9.86 -1.79
C THR A 162 45.61 8.72 -1.49
N PRO A 163 45.89 7.48 -1.93
CA PRO A 163 44.98 6.35 -1.71
C PRO A 163 44.57 6.15 -0.24
N GLN A 164 45.46 6.50 0.70
CA GLN A 164 45.20 6.44 2.13
C GLN A 164 44.14 7.45 2.61
N TRP A 165 44.07 8.63 2.00
CA TRP A 165 43.21 9.74 2.46
C TRP A 165 42.02 10.04 1.57
N ARG A 166 41.86 9.33 0.45
CA ARG A 166 40.74 9.52 -0.47
C ARG A 166 39.37 9.42 0.22
N GLU A 167 39.13 8.38 1.01
CA GLU A 167 37.87 8.25 1.76
C GLU A 167 37.67 9.42 2.73
N ALA A 168 38.74 9.85 3.42
CA ALA A 168 38.66 10.94 4.37
C ALA A 168 38.29 12.27 3.70
N ALA A 169 38.86 12.54 2.52
CA ALA A 169 38.53 13.71 1.71
C ALA A 169 37.08 13.64 1.21
N GLU A 170 36.62 12.48 0.72
CA GLU A 170 35.22 12.26 0.33
C GLU A 170 34.26 12.57 1.49
N VAL A 171 34.51 11.99 2.67
CA VAL A 171 33.66 12.17 3.85
C VAL A 171 33.65 13.62 4.31
N ALA A 172 34.79 14.33 4.27
CA ALA A 172 34.86 15.74 4.63
C ALA A 172 34.01 16.62 3.71
N VAL A 173 34.12 16.46 2.38
CA VAL A 173 33.33 17.21 1.40
C VAL A 173 31.85 16.88 1.51
N MET A 174 31.51 15.59 1.66
CA MET A 174 30.13 15.15 1.87
C MET A 174 29.52 15.76 3.14
N ALA A 175 30.25 15.73 4.26
CA ALA A 175 29.79 16.29 5.53
C ALA A 175 29.59 17.80 5.45
N ALA A 176 30.51 18.53 4.81
CA ALA A 176 30.38 19.97 4.59
C ALA A 176 29.18 20.32 3.68
N GLY A 177 28.85 19.47 2.71
CA GLY A 177 27.63 19.62 1.89
C GLY A 177 26.36 19.05 2.53
N GLY A 178 26.48 18.44 3.71
CA GLY A 178 25.38 17.77 4.42
C GLY A 178 24.84 16.54 3.70
N TYR A 179 25.61 15.90 2.80
CA TYR A 179 25.19 14.73 2.02
C TYR A 179 25.32 13.42 2.81
N GLU A 180 24.34 12.55 2.63
CA GLU A 180 24.31 11.20 3.21
C GLU A 180 23.86 10.17 2.17
N TYR A 181 24.39 8.96 2.27
CA TYR A 181 23.91 7.81 1.51
C TYR A 181 22.59 7.31 2.08
N LEU A 182 21.58 7.26 1.23
CA LEU A 182 20.24 6.75 1.50
C LEU A 182 19.95 5.58 0.54
N ASP A 183 18.79 4.94 0.68
CA ASP A 183 18.43 3.84 -0.20
C ASP A 183 18.26 4.35 -1.65
N GLY A 184 19.17 3.94 -2.53
CA GLY A 184 19.18 4.30 -3.95
C GLY A 184 19.62 5.74 -4.30
N VAL A 185 19.94 6.59 -3.32
CA VAL A 185 20.21 8.02 -3.56
C VAL A 185 21.22 8.60 -2.57
N VAL A 186 21.95 9.63 -2.96
CA VAL A 186 22.73 10.48 -2.05
C VAL A 186 22.04 11.83 -1.95
N GLY A 187 21.68 12.27 -0.75
CA GLY A 187 20.88 13.48 -0.54
C GLY A 187 21.42 14.37 0.57
N ASN A 188 21.33 15.69 0.38
CA ASN A 188 21.71 16.68 1.39
C ASN A 188 20.60 16.92 2.43
N ALA A 189 20.84 17.83 3.38
CA ALA A 189 19.88 18.13 4.45
C ALA A 189 18.48 18.57 3.92
N PRO A 190 18.37 19.53 2.98
CA PRO A 190 17.08 19.86 2.35
C PRO A 190 16.33 18.65 1.75
N PHE A 191 17.03 17.74 1.06
CA PHE A 191 16.39 16.54 0.52
C PHE A 191 15.86 15.62 1.64
N ARG A 192 16.62 15.48 2.74
CA ARG A 192 16.17 14.71 3.91
C ARG A 192 14.98 15.35 4.63
N GLU A 193 14.87 16.68 4.61
CA GLU A 193 13.67 17.37 5.11
C GLU A 193 12.44 17.02 4.28
N PHE A 194 12.55 16.90 2.95
CA PHE A 194 11.43 16.43 2.13
C PHE A 194 11.03 15.00 2.47
N ILE A 195 11.99 14.11 2.73
CA ILE A 195 11.70 12.73 3.18
C ILE A 195 10.92 12.76 4.51
N ALA A 196 11.36 13.57 5.47
CA ALA A 196 10.70 13.71 6.76
C ALA A 196 9.26 14.26 6.62
N LYS A 197 9.09 15.32 5.81
CA LYS A 197 7.77 15.89 5.51
C LYS A 197 6.88 14.90 4.76
N ALA A 198 7.40 14.17 3.77
CA ALA A 198 6.62 13.16 3.05
C ALA A 198 6.12 12.05 3.98
N ARG A 199 6.93 11.63 4.95
CA ARG A 199 6.54 10.67 5.99
C ARG A 199 5.46 11.24 6.91
N GLN A 200 5.54 12.53 7.24
CA GLN A 200 4.58 13.22 8.10
C GLN A 200 3.23 13.43 7.41
N TYR A 201 3.22 13.97 6.19
CA TYR A 201 2.01 14.38 5.47
C TYR A 201 1.40 13.30 4.59
N GLY A 202 2.17 12.26 4.22
CA GLY A 202 1.67 11.13 3.42
C GLY A 202 0.39 10.50 3.99
N PRO A 203 0.30 10.21 5.29
CA PRO A 203 -0.92 9.68 5.91
C PRO A 203 -2.13 10.62 5.85
N GLU A 204 -1.92 11.94 5.93
CA GLU A 204 -3.00 12.93 5.92
C GLU A 204 -3.61 13.11 4.52
N LEU A 205 -2.79 12.89 3.47
CA LEU A 205 -3.19 12.98 2.07
C LEU A 205 -3.60 11.63 1.46
N ALA A 206 -3.63 10.58 2.28
CA ALA A 206 -4.09 9.27 1.85
C ALA A 206 -5.61 9.17 1.95
N ASN A 207 -6.23 8.59 0.93
CA ASN A 207 -7.64 8.22 0.98
C ASN A 207 -7.88 7.01 1.92
N PRO A 208 -9.13 6.59 2.17
CA PRO A 208 -9.42 5.45 3.04
C PRO A 208 -8.74 4.13 2.64
N ALA A 209 -8.39 3.94 1.37
CA ALA A 209 -7.64 2.77 0.91
C ALA A 209 -6.14 2.85 1.17
N GLY A 210 -5.64 4.02 1.59
CA GLY A 210 -4.21 4.30 1.78
C GLY A 210 -3.51 4.76 0.49
N VAL A 211 -4.27 5.14 -0.56
CA VAL A 211 -3.71 5.71 -1.79
C VAL A 211 -3.52 7.21 -1.60
N ILE A 212 -2.34 7.70 -1.94
CA ILE A 212 -1.92 9.08 -1.73
C ILE A 212 -2.08 9.86 -3.03
N ASP A 213 -2.65 11.05 -2.92
CA ASP A 213 -2.55 12.05 -3.98
C ASP A 213 -1.10 12.55 -4.08
N GLU A 214 -0.37 12.03 -5.08
CA GLU A 214 1.05 12.34 -5.27
C GLU A 214 1.29 13.81 -5.58
N GLN A 215 0.40 14.45 -6.35
CA GLN A 215 0.56 15.85 -6.70
C GLN A 215 0.35 16.73 -5.47
N ALA A 216 -0.73 16.48 -4.72
CA ALA A 216 -0.97 17.19 -3.47
C ALA A 216 0.17 16.99 -2.47
N LEU A 217 0.76 15.78 -2.39
CA LEU A 217 1.91 15.54 -1.52
C LEU A 217 3.13 16.36 -1.93
N ARG A 218 3.46 16.38 -3.23
CA ARG A 218 4.59 17.18 -3.76
C ARG A 218 4.41 18.66 -3.47
N GLU A 219 3.19 19.18 -3.65
CA GLU A 219 2.86 20.58 -3.36
C GLU A 219 2.97 20.87 -1.86
N THR A 220 2.37 20.02 -1.01
CA THR A 220 2.37 20.18 0.45
C THR A 220 3.77 20.24 1.03
N ILE A 221 4.70 19.41 0.53
CA ILE A 221 6.07 19.37 1.06
C ILE A 221 7.03 20.35 0.36
N GLY A 222 6.59 21.03 -0.70
CA GLY A 222 7.41 21.94 -1.51
C GLY A 222 8.43 21.24 -2.41
N ALA A 223 8.12 20.02 -2.86
CA ALA A 223 9.00 19.13 -3.63
C ALA A 223 8.55 18.92 -5.09
N GLN A 224 7.86 19.90 -5.68
CA GLN A 224 7.32 19.79 -7.05
C GLN A 224 8.41 19.45 -8.07
N SER A 225 9.60 20.03 -7.90
CA SER A 225 10.79 19.82 -8.74
C SER A 225 11.89 19.01 -8.03
N ALA A 226 11.56 18.29 -6.95
CA ALA A 226 12.56 17.53 -6.23
C ALA A 226 13.14 16.43 -7.13
N PRO A 227 14.49 16.34 -7.25
CA PRO A 227 15.12 15.26 -7.98
C PRO A 227 14.87 13.93 -7.27
N GLU A 228 15.06 12.81 -7.98
CA GLU A 228 15.04 11.48 -7.37
C GLU A 228 13.78 11.16 -6.54
N TRP A 229 12.60 11.60 -7.03
CA TRP A 229 11.32 11.47 -6.32
C TRP A 229 11.00 10.04 -5.88
N GLU A 230 11.27 9.02 -6.71
CA GLU A 230 11.05 7.62 -6.33
C GLU A 230 11.87 7.22 -5.10
N SER A 231 13.13 7.67 -5.04
CA SER A 231 14.01 7.41 -3.92
C SER A 231 13.56 8.20 -2.69
N LEU A 232 13.11 9.44 -2.86
CA LEU A 232 12.52 10.24 -1.78
C LEU A 232 11.31 9.51 -1.17
N ALA A 233 10.35 9.11 -1.99
CA ALA A 233 9.14 8.42 -1.57
C ALA A 233 9.45 7.09 -0.86
N ARG A 234 10.38 6.30 -1.40
CA ARG A 234 10.85 5.05 -0.79
C ARG A 234 11.48 5.28 0.58
N ASN A 235 12.38 6.26 0.70
CA ASN A 235 13.02 6.59 1.97
C ASN A 235 12.02 7.21 2.98
N ALA A 236 10.91 7.78 2.51
CA ALA A 236 9.79 8.21 3.36
C ALA A 236 8.97 7.03 3.90
N GLY A 237 9.13 5.82 3.34
CA GLY A 237 8.40 4.61 3.69
C GLY A 237 7.14 4.39 2.85
N LEU A 238 7.01 5.12 1.73
CA LEU A 238 5.88 5.03 0.81
C LEU A 238 6.17 4.00 -0.28
N VAL A 239 5.12 3.42 -0.85
CA VAL A 239 5.23 2.31 -1.81
C VAL A 239 4.58 2.70 -3.14
N ARG A 240 5.23 2.34 -4.25
CA ARG A 240 4.65 2.45 -5.59
C ARG A 240 3.82 1.19 -5.87
N LEU A 241 2.51 1.35 -6.04
CA LEU A 241 1.58 0.27 -6.33
C LEU A 241 0.71 0.66 -7.54
N GLN A 242 0.81 -0.10 -8.64
CA GLN A 242 0.06 0.13 -9.88
C GLN A 242 0.15 1.60 -10.38
N GLY A 243 1.35 2.18 -10.37
CA GLY A 243 1.60 3.57 -10.76
C GLY A 243 1.29 4.61 -9.68
N HIS A 244 0.54 4.26 -8.64
CA HIS A 244 0.14 5.18 -7.59
C HIS A 244 1.05 5.08 -6.37
N LEU A 245 1.13 6.16 -5.60
CA LEU A 245 1.82 6.15 -4.32
C LEU A 245 0.84 5.70 -3.23
N VAL A 246 1.25 4.76 -2.39
CA VAL A 246 0.43 4.23 -1.31
C VAL A 246 1.20 4.17 0.00
N LEU A 247 0.51 4.29 1.13
CA LEU A 247 1.12 4.13 2.45
C LEU A 247 1.73 2.75 2.63
N ARG A 248 1.01 1.72 2.18
CA ARG A 248 1.40 0.30 2.28
C ARG A 248 0.77 -0.50 1.16
N ASP A 249 1.48 -1.54 0.73
CA ASP A 249 0.94 -2.54 -0.17
C ASP A 249 -0.04 -3.47 0.56
N THR A 250 -1.32 -3.08 0.59
CA THR A 250 -2.39 -3.83 1.25
C THR A 250 -3.39 -4.39 0.23
N ARG A 251 -4.09 -5.47 0.60
CA ARG A 251 -5.20 -6.01 -0.20
C ARG A 251 -6.27 -4.95 -0.48
N ARG A 252 -6.57 -4.10 0.51
CA ARG A 252 -7.51 -2.98 0.39
C ARG A 252 -7.06 -1.99 -0.70
N ALA A 253 -5.81 -1.53 -0.65
CA ALA A 253 -5.24 -0.63 -1.66
C ALA A 253 -5.26 -1.24 -3.06
N ARG A 254 -4.89 -2.53 -3.19
CA ARG A 254 -4.90 -3.26 -4.46
C ARG A 254 -6.30 -3.36 -5.07
N VAL A 255 -7.32 -3.69 -4.27
CA VAL A 255 -8.71 -3.78 -4.73
C VAL A 255 -9.27 -2.41 -5.09
N PHE A 256 -8.97 -1.39 -4.28
CA PHE A 256 -9.35 -0.01 -4.58
C PHE A 256 -8.77 0.46 -5.93
N LEU A 257 -7.46 0.30 -6.13
CA LEU A 257 -6.80 0.70 -7.40
C LEU A 257 -7.28 -0.13 -8.59
N ALA A 258 -7.59 -1.41 -8.39
CA ALA A 258 -8.21 -2.23 -9.42
C ALA A 258 -9.57 -1.66 -9.87
N LEU A 259 -10.42 -1.28 -8.91
CA LEU A 259 -11.72 -0.69 -9.18
C LEU A 259 -11.60 0.69 -9.83
N GLU A 260 -10.77 1.59 -9.29
CA GLU A 260 -10.50 2.91 -9.89
C GLU A 260 -10.04 2.78 -11.36
N ARG A 261 -9.14 1.84 -11.63
CA ARG A 261 -8.63 1.60 -12.99
C ARG A 261 -9.71 1.05 -13.93
N THR A 262 -10.63 0.22 -13.43
CA THR A 262 -11.77 -0.23 -14.24
C THR A 262 -12.78 0.88 -14.49
N GLY A 263 -12.94 1.82 -13.55
CA GLY A 263 -13.84 2.97 -13.68
C GLY A 263 -15.34 2.65 -13.60
N GLU A 264 -15.71 1.38 -13.45
CA GLU A 264 -17.10 0.92 -13.35
C GLU A 264 -17.24 -0.32 -12.45
N PRO A 265 -18.45 -0.60 -11.91
CA PRO A 265 -18.69 -1.80 -11.13
C PRO A 265 -18.42 -3.07 -11.94
N CYS A 266 -17.59 -3.96 -11.41
CA CYS A 266 -17.16 -5.16 -12.12
C CYS A 266 -17.24 -6.42 -11.24
N ASP A 267 -17.15 -7.57 -11.90
CA ASP A 267 -17.24 -8.86 -11.22
C ASP A 267 -15.98 -9.20 -10.41
N ARG A 268 -16.14 -10.17 -9.50
CA ARG A 268 -15.09 -10.65 -8.60
C ARG A 268 -13.84 -11.14 -9.36
N GLN A 269 -14.00 -11.73 -10.54
CA GLN A 269 -12.91 -12.30 -11.32
C GLN A 269 -12.06 -11.20 -11.96
N THR A 270 -12.70 -10.16 -12.46
CA THR A 270 -12.08 -8.95 -12.99
C THR A 270 -11.30 -8.24 -11.88
N ILE A 271 -11.91 -8.04 -10.71
CA ILE A 271 -11.23 -7.44 -9.54
C ILE A 271 -10.00 -8.26 -9.13
N ALA A 272 -10.11 -9.59 -9.06
CA ALA A 272 -8.98 -10.45 -8.72
C ALA A 272 -7.82 -10.32 -9.72
N ARG A 273 -8.12 -10.34 -11.01
CA ARG A 273 -7.13 -10.15 -12.09
C ARG A 273 -6.46 -8.79 -11.99
N GLU A 274 -7.25 -7.72 -11.88
CA GLU A 274 -6.73 -6.35 -11.89
C GLU A 274 -6.00 -5.96 -10.58
N SER A 275 -6.35 -6.57 -9.45
CA SER A 275 -5.66 -6.37 -8.16
C SER A 275 -4.40 -7.22 -8.01
N GLY A 276 -4.25 -8.26 -8.83
CA GLY A 276 -3.19 -9.27 -8.73
C GLY A 276 -3.37 -10.22 -7.55
N LEU A 277 -4.54 -10.24 -6.91
CA LEU A 277 -4.85 -11.15 -5.80
C LEU A 277 -5.21 -12.54 -6.34
N ARG A 278 -4.53 -13.57 -5.81
CA ARG A 278 -4.77 -14.97 -6.20
C ARG A 278 -5.80 -15.69 -5.30
N ASP A 279 -6.09 -15.14 -4.11
CA ASP A 279 -6.98 -15.76 -3.13
C ASP A 279 -8.40 -15.17 -3.19
N ASN A 280 -9.30 -15.93 -3.83
CA ASN A 280 -10.71 -15.56 -3.99
C ASN A 280 -11.48 -15.56 -2.66
N ALA A 281 -11.09 -16.36 -1.66
CA ALA A 281 -11.79 -16.41 -0.37
C ALA A 281 -11.52 -15.13 0.42
N SER A 282 -10.25 -14.72 0.48
CA SER A 282 -9.85 -13.44 1.08
C SER A 282 -10.49 -12.23 0.38
N LEU A 283 -10.54 -12.25 -0.96
CA LEU A 283 -11.19 -11.17 -1.72
C LEU A 283 -12.69 -11.09 -1.39
N SER A 284 -13.38 -12.23 -1.35
CA SER A 284 -14.80 -12.29 -1.03
C SER A 284 -15.09 -11.77 0.38
N SER A 285 -14.24 -12.13 1.34
CA SER A 285 -14.34 -11.59 2.71
C SER A 285 -14.18 -10.07 2.71
N LEU A 286 -13.13 -9.55 2.06
CA LEU A 286 -12.84 -8.12 2.02
C LEU A 286 -13.97 -7.31 1.38
N LEU A 287 -14.45 -7.72 0.21
CA LEU A 287 -15.56 -7.07 -0.51
C LEU A 287 -16.89 -7.09 0.27
N SER A 288 -17.04 -8.00 1.24
CA SER A 288 -18.26 -8.11 2.03
C SER A 288 -18.17 -7.36 3.36
N SER A 289 -16.97 -7.20 3.92
CA SER A 289 -16.78 -6.63 5.26
C SER A 289 -16.29 -5.19 5.27
N ASP A 290 -15.63 -4.73 4.21
CA ASP A 290 -15.05 -3.38 4.15
C ASP A 290 -16.05 -2.41 3.50
N PRO A 291 -16.50 -1.36 4.22
CA PRO A 291 -17.51 -0.43 3.73
C PRO A 291 -17.06 0.42 2.53
N LEU A 292 -15.77 0.40 2.19
CA LEU A 292 -15.27 1.07 0.99
C LEU A 292 -15.77 0.40 -0.30
N PHE A 293 -16.10 -0.89 -0.24
CA PHE A 293 -16.56 -1.68 -1.36
C PHE A 293 -18.02 -2.05 -1.18
N VAL A 294 -18.83 -1.76 -2.19
CA VAL A 294 -20.26 -2.05 -2.16
C VAL A 294 -20.68 -2.88 -3.35
N ARG A 295 -21.76 -3.64 -3.17
CA ARG A 295 -22.40 -4.33 -4.28
C ARG A 295 -23.25 -3.34 -5.07
N PHE A 296 -23.16 -3.43 -6.39
CA PHE A 296 -24.04 -2.75 -7.34
C PHE A 296 -25.12 -3.69 -7.86
N THR A 297 -24.77 -4.97 -8.01
CA THR A 297 -25.68 -6.04 -8.44
C THR A 297 -25.41 -7.31 -7.62
N LYS A 298 -26.05 -8.41 -8.00
CA LYS A 298 -25.75 -9.73 -7.39
C LYS A 298 -24.28 -10.15 -7.51
N ASP A 299 -23.55 -9.66 -8.51
CA ASP A 299 -22.24 -10.16 -8.89
C ASP A 299 -21.22 -9.07 -9.22
N LYS A 300 -21.61 -7.80 -9.17
CA LYS A 300 -20.72 -6.66 -9.38
C LYS A 300 -20.47 -5.87 -8.10
N TRP A 301 -19.22 -5.48 -7.89
CA TRP A 301 -18.79 -4.59 -6.82
C TRP A 301 -18.21 -3.31 -7.40
N GLY A 302 -18.35 -2.22 -6.65
CA GLY A 302 -17.76 -0.93 -6.95
C GLY A 302 -17.35 -0.22 -5.67
N LEU A 303 -16.92 1.03 -5.80
CA LEU A 303 -16.59 1.88 -4.67
C LEU A 303 -17.86 2.51 -4.08
N GLN A 304 -17.87 2.71 -2.76
CA GLN A 304 -19.00 3.30 -2.04
C GLN A 304 -19.37 4.70 -2.56
N ASN A 305 -18.41 5.49 -3.04
CA ASN A 305 -18.66 6.83 -3.57
C ASN A 305 -19.25 6.85 -5.00
N TRP A 306 -19.36 5.70 -5.67
CA TRP A 306 -19.94 5.61 -7.01
C TRP A 306 -21.47 5.49 -6.98
N THR A 307 -22.08 5.28 -5.81
CA THR A 307 -23.54 5.18 -5.67
C THR A 307 -24.02 5.63 -4.29
N ASP A 308 -25.15 6.34 -4.28
CA ASP A 308 -25.88 6.66 -3.05
C ASP A 308 -26.76 5.49 -2.57
N GLU A 309 -26.96 4.47 -3.41
CA GLU A 309 -27.83 3.33 -3.13
C GLU A 309 -27.13 1.98 -3.39
N PRO A 310 -26.32 1.51 -2.43
CA PRO A 310 -25.74 0.17 -2.48
C PRO A 310 -26.80 -0.94 -2.57
N TYR A 311 -26.49 -1.99 -3.33
CA TYR A 311 -27.34 -3.18 -3.43
C TYR A 311 -27.19 -4.07 -2.18
N GLY A 312 -28.12 -3.97 -1.24
CA GLY A 312 -28.23 -4.86 -0.06
C GLY A 312 -28.74 -6.26 -0.38
N GLY A 313 -29.39 -6.44 -1.54
CA GLY A 313 -30.02 -7.69 -1.95
C GLY A 313 -31.43 -7.44 -2.48
N VAL A 314 -32.04 -8.47 -3.06
CA VAL A 314 -33.40 -8.35 -3.63
C VAL A 314 -34.42 -7.95 -2.56
N VAL A 315 -34.31 -8.54 -1.36
CA VAL A 315 -35.24 -8.27 -0.25
C VAL A 315 -35.14 -6.83 0.23
N ASP A 316 -33.92 -6.32 0.44
CA ASP A 316 -33.71 -4.94 0.86
C ASP A 316 -34.21 -3.96 -0.20
N ALA A 317 -33.95 -4.24 -1.49
CA ALA A 317 -34.44 -3.43 -2.59
C ALA A 317 -35.99 -3.44 -2.66
N LEU A 318 -36.63 -4.59 -2.40
CA LEU A 318 -38.10 -4.70 -2.34
C LEU A 318 -38.68 -3.91 -1.16
N VAL A 319 -38.14 -4.09 0.04
CA VAL A 319 -38.58 -3.38 1.24
C VAL A 319 -38.47 -1.88 1.03
N LYS A 320 -37.32 -1.41 0.54
CA LYS A 320 -37.09 0.02 0.28
C LYS A 320 -38.08 0.57 -0.75
N ARG A 321 -38.26 -0.12 -1.90
CA ARG A 321 -39.21 0.34 -2.93
C ARG A 321 -40.66 0.38 -2.43
N ILE A 322 -41.06 -0.56 -1.58
CA ILE A 322 -42.38 -0.56 -0.94
C ILE A 322 -42.52 0.62 0.02
N GLN A 323 -41.50 0.89 0.84
CA GLN A 323 -41.49 1.99 1.80
C GLN A 323 -41.51 3.36 1.10
N ASP A 324 -40.66 3.55 0.09
CA ASP A 324 -40.61 4.77 -0.73
C ASP A 324 -41.95 5.03 -1.44
N GLY A 325 -42.68 3.96 -1.78
CA GLY A 325 -44.04 4.02 -2.36
C GLY A 325 -45.17 4.26 -1.35
N GLY A 326 -44.86 4.62 -0.10
CA GLY A 326 -45.86 4.85 0.95
C GLY A 326 -46.34 3.56 1.64
N GLY A 327 -45.51 2.52 1.66
CA GLY A 327 -45.78 1.25 2.34
C GLY A 327 -46.48 0.19 1.49
N ARG A 328 -46.81 0.49 0.22
CA ARG A 328 -47.41 -0.44 -0.74
C ARG A 328 -46.80 -0.24 -2.12
N ALA A 329 -46.68 -1.32 -2.89
CA ALA A 329 -46.22 -1.25 -4.28
C ALA A 329 -46.95 -2.26 -5.17
N ARG A 330 -47.08 -1.96 -6.47
CA ARG A 330 -47.63 -2.90 -7.45
C ARG A 330 -46.65 -4.00 -7.77
N ILE A 331 -47.09 -5.26 -7.74
CA ILE A 331 -46.24 -6.42 -8.05
C ILE A 331 -45.64 -6.31 -9.45
N ALA A 332 -46.45 -5.90 -10.43
CA ALA A 332 -46.00 -5.73 -11.81
C ALA A 332 -44.87 -4.70 -11.96
N GLU A 333 -44.88 -3.64 -11.15
CA GLU A 333 -43.84 -2.62 -11.16
C GLU A 333 -42.55 -3.13 -10.54
N LEU A 334 -42.63 -3.80 -9.39
CA LEU A 334 -41.46 -4.40 -8.72
C LEU A 334 -40.78 -5.45 -9.60
N VAL A 335 -41.56 -6.33 -10.23
CA VAL A 335 -41.07 -7.39 -11.14
C VAL A 335 -40.45 -6.81 -12.41
N ARG A 336 -40.78 -5.57 -12.80
CA ARG A 336 -40.16 -4.88 -13.94
C ARG A 336 -38.90 -4.11 -13.52
N GLN A 337 -38.99 -3.33 -12.44
CA GLN A 337 -37.95 -2.37 -12.05
C GLN A 337 -36.73 -3.04 -11.40
N ILE A 338 -36.96 -3.99 -10.47
CA ILE A 338 -35.87 -4.61 -9.71
C ILE A 338 -34.92 -5.42 -10.62
N PRO A 339 -35.39 -6.24 -11.58
CA PRO A 339 -34.53 -6.89 -12.56
C PRO A 339 -33.71 -5.93 -13.41
N GLN A 340 -34.32 -4.83 -13.88
CA GLN A 340 -33.65 -3.83 -14.71
C GLN A 340 -32.53 -3.11 -13.97
N GLN A 341 -32.71 -2.85 -12.67
CA GLN A 341 -31.74 -2.10 -11.87
C GLN A 341 -30.59 -2.96 -11.34
N PHE A 342 -30.87 -4.21 -10.93
CA PHE A 342 -29.91 -5.02 -10.16
C PHE A 342 -29.47 -6.33 -10.84
N ASP A 343 -29.83 -6.53 -12.10
CA ASP A 343 -29.52 -7.73 -12.91
C ASP A 343 -29.95 -9.04 -12.22
N VAL A 344 -31.18 -9.07 -11.72
CA VAL A 344 -31.79 -10.27 -11.12
C VAL A 344 -32.93 -10.79 -11.99
N LEU A 345 -33.22 -12.09 -11.91
CA LEU A 345 -34.31 -12.66 -12.70
C LEU A 345 -35.68 -12.21 -12.15
N PRO A 346 -36.68 -11.92 -13.01
CA PRO A 346 -38.06 -11.65 -12.57
C PRO A 346 -38.64 -12.76 -11.69
N ALA A 347 -38.26 -14.02 -11.95
CA ALA A 347 -38.64 -15.17 -11.14
C ALA A 347 -38.07 -15.08 -9.71
N THR A 348 -36.85 -14.57 -9.53
CA THR A 348 -36.25 -14.35 -8.21
C THR A 348 -37.06 -13.33 -7.41
N VAL A 349 -37.50 -12.25 -8.04
CA VAL A 349 -38.36 -11.24 -7.40
C VAL A 349 -39.68 -11.85 -6.95
N ARG A 350 -40.35 -12.60 -7.85
CA ARG A 350 -41.61 -13.30 -7.51
C ARG A 350 -41.44 -14.31 -6.37
N ASN A 351 -40.33 -15.05 -6.37
CA ASN A 351 -40.02 -15.99 -5.28
C ASN A 351 -39.91 -15.27 -3.93
N TYR A 352 -39.21 -14.13 -3.87
CA TYR A 352 -39.13 -13.34 -2.63
C TYR A 352 -40.47 -12.73 -2.23
N LEU A 353 -41.25 -12.22 -3.17
CA LEU A 353 -42.60 -11.69 -2.89
C LEU A 353 -43.56 -12.75 -2.33
N GLY A 354 -43.36 -14.02 -2.66
CA GLY A 354 -44.12 -15.15 -2.11
C GLY A 354 -43.64 -15.61 -0.72
N THR A 355 -42.61 -14.98 -0.15
CA THR A 355 -42.13 -15.31 1.20
C THR A 355 -42.99 -14.63 2.27
N ARG A 356 -42.77 -15.02 3.52
CA ARG A 356 -43.55 -14.52 4.67
C ARG A 356 -43.23 -13.07 5.01
N LYS A 357 -42.13 -12.52 4.48
CA LYS A 357 -41.74 -11.12 4.67
C LYS A 357 -42.75 -10.14 4.05
N PHE A 358 -43.52 -10.58 3.08
CA PHE A 358 -44.43 -9.74 2.31
C PHE A 358 -45.86 -10.27 2.37
N GLU A 359 -46.81 -9.34 2.31
CA GLU A 359 -48.24 -9.64 2.25
C GLU A 359 -48.80 -9.13 0.92
N ILE A 360 -49.44 -10.01 0.17
CA ILE A 360 -50.04 -9.69 -1.13
C ILE A 360 -51.52 -9.41 -0.93
N VAL A 361 -51.97 -8.22 -1.36
CA VAL A 361 -53.35 -7.78 -1.33
C VAL A 361 -53.75 -7.36 -2.75
N GLY A 362 -54.45 -8.25 -3.47
CA GLY A 362 -54.78 -8.05 -4.88
C GLY A 362 -53.54 -8.03 -5.77
N ASP A 363 -53.35 -6.95 -6.52
CA ASP A 363 -52.17 -6.69 -7.38
C ASP A 363 -51.04 -5.93 -6.65
N HIS A 364 -51.22 -5.63 -5.36
CA HIS A 364 -50.27 -4.90 -4.53
C HIS A 364 -49.59 -5.80 -3.50
N VAL A 365 -48.43 -5.36 -3.04
CA VAL A 365 -47.67 -5.97 -1.96
C VAL A 365 -47.27 -4.92 -0.92
N GLN A 366 -47.27 -5.32 0.34
CA GLN A 366 -46.73 -4.56 1.47
C GLN A 366 -45.76 -5.43 2.28
N VAL A 367 -44.92 -4.81 3.10
CA VAL A 367 -44.12 -5.56 4.10
C VAL A 367 -45.08 -6.06 5.18
N ALA A 368 -45.02 -7.35 5.50
CA ALA A 368 -45.89 -7.92 6.53
C ALA A 368 -45.56 -7.30 7.91
N GLU A 369 -46.59 -6.83 8.63
CA GLU A 369 -46.40 -6.25 9.98
C GLU A 369 -45.97 -7.31 10.99
N ALA A 370 -46.56 -8.51 10.92
CA ALA A 370 -46.28 -9.62 11.82
C ALA A 370 -46.21 -10.94 11.03
N PRO A 371 -45.06 -11.26 10.40
CA PRO A 371 -44.91 -12.51 9.67
C PRO A 371 -45.02 -13.68 10.66
N SER A 372 -45.86 -14.68 10.33
CA SER A 372 -46.11 -15.83 11.20
C SER A 372 -45.44 -17.10 10.67
N ALA A 373 -44.79 -17.86 11.56
CA ALA A 373 -44.22 -19.15 11.23
C ALA A 373 -45.34 -20.18 10.97
N PRO A 374 -45.16 -21.14 10.04
CA PRO A 374 -46.08 -22.27 9.94
C PRO A 374 -45.98 -23.09 11.22
N GLN A 375 -47.13 -23.54 11.74
CA GLN A 375 -47.13 -24.53 12.80
C GLN A 375 -46.92 -25.91 12.17
N GLN A 376 -45.84 -26.58 12.59
CA GLN A 376 -45.53 -27.95 12.18
C GLN A 376 -44.96 -28.66 13.39
N SER A 377 -45.53 -29.81 13.73
CA SER A 377 -44.99 -30.66 14.79
C SER A 377 -43.80 -31.48 14.27
N LEU A 378 -42.92 -31.91 15.18
CA LEU A 378 -41.80 -32.80 14.83
C LEU A 378 -42.26 -34.12 14.22
N ALA A 379 -43.46 -34.60 14.57
CA ALA A 379 -44.01 -35.84 14.03
C ALA A 379 -44.46 -35.70 12.55
N GLU A 380 -44.77 -34.49 12.10
CA GLU A 380 -45.18 -34.21 10.71
C GLU A 380 -43.97 -33.92 9.79
N ALA A 381 -42.79 -33.74 10.36
CA ALA A 381 -41.59 -33.36 9.64
C ALA A 381 -40.86 -34.58 9.07
N ARG A 382 -40.79 -34.66 7.73
CA ARG A 382 -40.19 -35.82 7.01
C ARG A 382 -38.67 -35.96 7.23
N ASP A 383 -38.02 -34.88 7.60
CA ASP A 383 -36.59 -34.80 7.89
C ASP A 383 -36.28 -35.10 9.36
N VAL A 384 -37.27 -35.55 10.14
CA VAL A 384 -37.10 -35.95 11.54
C VAL A 384 -37.11 -37.48 11.66
N ALA A 385 -36.14 -38.01 12.38
CA ALA A 385 -36.13 -39.36 12.93
C ALA A 385 -36.02 -39.29 14.46
N TRP A 386 -36.21 -40.40 15.15
CA TRP A 386 -36.19 -40.46 16.60
C TRP A 386 -35.16 -41.47 17.10
N ALA A 387 -34.32 -41.06 18.05
CA ALA A 387 -33.49 -42.01 18.77
C ALA A 387 -34.36 -42.85 19.73
N PRO A 388 -33.89 -44.05 20.17
CA PRO A 388 -34.65 -44.90 21.09
C PRO A 388 -35.01 -44.22 22.42
N ASP A 389 -34.22 -43.23 22.85
CA ASP A 389 -34.46 -42.43 24.05
C ASP A 389 -35.50 -41.30 23.84
N GLY A 390 -36.10 -41.21 22.66
CA GLY A 390 -37.05 -40.18 22.29
C GLY A 390 -36.42 -38.85 21.87
N THR A 391 -35.10 -38.76 21.72
CA THR A 391 -34.43 -37.55 21.20
C THR A 391 -34.72 -37.40 19.70
N PRO A 392 -35.24 -36.25 19.24
CA PRO A 392 -35.42 -36.01 17.81
C PRO A 392 -34.07 -35.83 17.11
N ALA A 393 -33.99 -36.29 15.87
CA ALA A 393 -32.80 -36.21 15.03
C ALA A 393 -33.15 -35.65 13.66
N LEU A 394 -32.36 -34.71 13.16
CA LEU A 394 -32.41 -34.31 11.75
C LEU A 394 -31.77 -35.42 10.91
N ARG A 395 -32.52 -36.01 10.00
CA ARG A 395 -32.06 -36.98 9.00
C ARG A 395 -31.82 -36.29 7.67
N PHE A 396 -30.61 -36.44 7.12
CA PHE A 396 -30.30 -35.98 5.76
C PHE A 396 -29.14 -36.76 5.13
N THR A 397 -29.11 -36.79 3.80
CA THR A 397 -27.98 -37.32 3.04
C THR A 397 -26.95 -36.23 2.79
N VAL A 398 -25.70 -36.49 3.15
CA VAL A 398 -24.62 -35.52 2.96
C VAL A 398 -24.27 -35.40 1.47
N GLY A 399 -24.53 -34.25 0.85
CA GLY A 399 -23.96 -33.89 -0.46
C GLY A 399 -22.57 -33.24 -0.37
N GLU A 400 -21.87 -33.12 -1.52
CA GLU A 400 -20.57 -32.43 -1.60
C GLU A 400 -20.61 -30.99 -1.10
N HIS A 401 -21.73 -30.31 -1.28
CA HIS A 401 -21.91 -28.91 -0.92
C HIS A 401 -21.79 -28.67 0.58
N HIS A 402 -22.19 -29.64 1.43
CA HIS A 402 -22.00 -29.54 2.88
C HIS A 402 -20.51 -29.50 3.26
N LEU A 403 -19.69 -30.29 2.59
CA LEU A 403 -18.23 -30.30 2.81
C LEU A 403 -17.53 -29.06 2.21
N LYS A 404 -18.22 -28.31 1.34
CA LYS A 404 -17.82 -26.98 0.87
C LYS A 404 -18.32 -25.85 1.80
N GLY A 405 -19.05 -26.18 2.87
CA GLY A 405 -19.51 -25.24 3.90
C GLY A 405 -20.94 -24.73 3.72
N ASN A 406 -21.71 -25.26 2.76
CA ASN A 406 -23.10 -24.86 2.58
C ASN A 406 -24.00 -25.39 3.69
N SER A 407 -25.03 -24.62 4.03
CA SER A 407 -26.04 -24.97 5.03
C SER A 407 -26.94 -26.12 4.58
N GLN A 408 -27.46 -26.90 5.53
CA GLN A 408 -28.52 -27.87 5.33
C GLN A 408 -29.87 -27.21 5.62
N LYS A 409 -30.87 -27.40 4.75
CA LYS A 409 -32.24 -26.93 5.00
C LYS A 409 -32.95 -27.84 5.99
N ILE A 410 -33.75 -27.25 6.86
CA ILE A 410 -34.47 -27.97 7.92
C ILE A 410 -35.94 -27.57 7.93
N SER A 411 -36.79 -28.45 8.44
CA SER A 411 -38.20 -28.15 8.64
C SER A 411 -38.43 -27.07 9.70
N PRO A 412 -39.52 -26.28 9.57
CA PRO A 412 -40.04 -25.41 10.62
C PRO A 412 -40.10 -26.05 12.01
N ALA A 413 -40.50 -27.32 12.07
CA ALA A 413 -40.61 -28.07 13.33
C ALA A 413 -39.26 -28.16 14.06
N ILE A 414 -38.17 -28.43 13.33
CA ILE A 414 -36.81 -28.50 13.89
C ILE A 414 -36.38 -27.12 14.41
N ALA A 415 -36.56 -26.07 13.60
CA ALA A 415 -36.19 -24.71 14.02
C ALA A 415 -36.95 -24.29 15.31
N GLN A 416 -38.26 -24.55 15.37
CA GLN A 416 -39.09 -24.25 16.54
C GLN A 416 -38.69 -25.07 17.77
N HIS A 417 -38.36 -26.36 17.58
CA HIS A 417 -37.86 -27.22 18.66
C HIS A 417 -36.60 -26.62 19.32
N LEU A 418 -35.72 -26.07 18.50
CA LEU A 418 -34.49 -25.38 18.90
C LEU A 418 -34.70 -23.93 19.37
N GLY A 419 -35.94 -23.47 19.45
CA GLY A 419 -36.28 -22.13 19.93
C GLY A 419 -36.07 -21.01 18.90
N VAL A 420 -35.93 -21.34 17.62
CA VAL A 420 -35.73 -20.37 16.54
C VAL A 420 -37.05 -20.06 15.86
N GLY A 421 -37.50 -18.82 16.00
CA GLY A 421 -38.63 -18.25 15.24
C GLY A 421 -38.17 -17.50 13.98
N LEU A 422 -39.12 -16.90 13.26
CA LEU A 422 -38.82 -16.06 12.09
C LEU A 422 -37.92 -14.88 12.47
N ASP A 423 -36.98 -14.59 11.58
CA ASP A 423 -35.90 -13.61 11.73
C ASP A 423 -35.00 -13.84 12.96
N GLY A 424 -35.07 -15.04 13.55
CA GLY A 424 -34.25 -15.49 14.66
C GLY A 424 -33.03 -16.31 14.24
N SER A 425 -32.06 -16.39 15.16
CA SER A 425 -30.92 -17.29 15.02
C SER A 425 -30.40 -17.75 16.38
N VAL A 426 -29.81 -18.94 16.42
CA VAL A 426 -29.13 -19.48 17.61
C VAL A 426 -27.85 -20.20 17.19
N LYS A 427 -26.84 -20.17 18.07
CA LYS A 427 -25.65 -21.01 17.95
C LYS A 427 -25.75 -22.16 18.94
N ILE A 428 -25.48 -23.37 18.47
CA ILE A 428 -25.59 -24.58 19.28
C ILE A 428 -24.27 -25.34 19.16
N PRO A 429 -23.59 -25.66 20.28
CA PRO A 429 -22.33 -26.37 20.26
C PRO A 429 -22.52 -27.83 19.86
N PHE A 430 -21.43 -28.49 19.47
CA PHE A 430 -21.42 -29.95 19.29
C PHE A 430 -20.93 -30.64 20.57
N GLU A 431 -21.77 -31.49 21.14
CA GLU A 431 -21.38 -32.44 22.17
C GLU A 431 -20.45 -33.52 21.59
N HIS A 432 -20.77 -33.98 20.38
CA HIS A 432 -19.99 -34.94 19.61
C HIS A 432 -20.11 -34.65 18.10
N PRO A 433 -19.00 -34.39 17.38
CA PRO A 433 -17.61 -34.36 17.85
C PRO A 433 -17.29 -33.08 18.66
N ARG A 434 -16.39 -33.17 19.65
CA ARG A 434 -15.95 -32.01 20.44
C ARG A 434 -14.87 -31.21 19.72
N GLY A 435 -14.75 -29.93 20.05
CA GLY A 435 -13.67 -29.06 19.57
C GLY A 435 -13.86 -28.49 18.16
N VAL A 436 -15.07 -28.61 17.61
CA VAL A 436 -15.47 -27.99 16.33
C VAL A 436 -16.27 -26.71 16.58
N HIS A 437 -16.41 -25.86 15.57
CA HIS A 437 -17.24 -24.66 15.67
C HIS A 437 -18.73 -24.98 15.90
N ASP A 438 -19.40 -24.13 16.68
CA ASP A 438 -20.86 -24.20 16.90
C ASP A 438 -21.63 -24.17 15.58
N ALA A 439 -22.65 -25.02 15.50
CA ALA A 439 -23.66 -24.96 14.46
C ALA A 439 -24.46 -23.66 14.57
N SER A 440 -24.87 -23.10 13.44
CA SER A 440 -25.71 -21.90 13.41
C SER A 440 -27.06 -22.25 12.81
N VAL A 441 -28.13 -22.12 13.58
CA VAL A 441 -29.50 -22.30 13.08
C VAL A 441 -30.10 -20.92 12.86
N ILE A 442 -30.62 -20.68 11.66
CA ILE A 442 -31.14 -19.37 11.24
C ILE A 442 -32.46 -19.58 10.52
N TRP A 443 -33.44 -18.72 10.80
CA TRP A 443 -34.68 -18.67 10.04
C TRP A 443 -34.99 -17.25 9.62
N ARG A 444 -34.90 -16.95 8.33
CA ARG A 444 -35.27 -15.63 7.78
C ARG A 444 -36.69 -15.68 7.23
N SER A 445 -37.49 -14.66 7.52
CA SER A 445 -38.86 -14.53 6.98
C SER A 445 -38.90 -14.39 5.46
N TYR A 446 -37.77 -14.00 4.86
CA TYR A 446 -37.57 -13.88 3.43
C TYR A 446 -36.83 -15.06 2.78
N ASP A 447 -36.52 -16.14 3.51
CA ASP A 447 -35.94 -17.33 2.87
C ASP A 447 -37.08 -18.19 2.28
N PRO A 448 -37.16 -18.35 0.94
CA PRO A 448 -38.22 -19.15 0.33
C PRO A 448 -38.10 -20.65 0.66
N ASN A 449 -36.93 -21.11 1.11
CA ASN A 449 -36.66 -22.52 1.41
C ASN A 449 -36.78 -22.85 2.91
N GLY A 450 -37.17 -21.88 3.74
CA GLY A 450 -37.33 -22.09 5.18
C GLY A 450 -36.02 -22.05 5.98
N PRO A 451 -36.05 -22.54 7.23
CA PRO A 451 -34.91 -22.46 8.13
C PRO A 451 -33.73 -23.34 7.67
N GLU A 452 -32.54 -22.99 8.15
CA GLU A 452 -31.31 -23.70 7.80
C GLU A 452 -30.37 -23.86 8.99
N ILE A 453 -29.55 -24.91 8.93
CA ILE A 453 -28.45 -25.16 9.85
C ILE A 453 -27.12 -25.09 9.08
N GLY A 454 -26.26 -24.15 9.46
CA GLY A 454 -24.95 -23.92 8.89
C GLY A 454 -23.81 -24.44 9.77
N ARG A 455 -22.58 -24.32 9.26
CA ARG A 455 -21.32 -24.69 9.96
C ARG A 455 -21.18 -26.18 10.28
N LEU A 456 -21.84 -27.04 9.51
CA LEU A 456 -21.76 -28.50 9.69
C LEU A 456 -20.44 -29.12 9.18
N ARG A 457 -19.70 -28.43 8.29
CA ARG A 457 -18.53 -29.00 7.59
C ARG A 457 -17.51 -29.63 8.54
N GLU A 458 -17.11 -28.93 9.59
CA GLU A 458 -16.08 -29.41 10.53
C GLU A 458 -16.56 -30.64 11.30
N ALA A 459 -17.78 -30.58 11.83
CA ALA A 459 -18.38 -31.72 12.54
C ALA A 459 -18.49 -32.94 11.63
N LEU A 460 -19.00 -32.77 10.40
CA LEU A 460 -19.09 -33.86 9.42
C LEU A 460 -17.71 -34.44 9.07
N SER A 461 -16.71 -33.59 8.87
CA SER A 461 -15.35 -34.01 8.52
C SER A 461 -14.66 -34.74 9.68
N ALA A 462 -14.83 -34.26 10.92
CA ALA A 462 -14.28 -34.86 12.12
C ALA A 462 -14.86 -36.27 12.39
N CYS A 463 -16.11 -36.51 12.00
CA CYS A 463 -16.74 -37.83 12.04
C CYS A 463 -16.39 -38.72 10.84
N GLY A 464 -15.52 -38.28 9.93
CA GLY A 464 -15.11 -39.07 8.75
C GLY A 464 -16.20 -39.21 7.68
N ILE A 465 -17.25 -38.39 7.72
CA ILE A 465 -18.41 -38.51 6.85
C ILE A 465 -18.07 -38.09 5.42
N ARG A 466 -18.64 -38.80 4.44
CA ARG A 466 -18.43 -38.62 3.01
C ARG A 466 -19.75 -38.28 2.30
N PRO A 467 -19.68 -37.65 1.11
CA PRO A 467 -20.86 -37.48 0.29
C PRO A 467 -21.57 -38.82 0.02
N GLY A 468 -22.89 -38.84 0.10
CA GLY A 468 -23.72 -40.03 -0.02
C GLY A 468 -24.03 -40.75 1.29
N ASN A 469 -23.32 -40.44 2.39
CA ASN A 469 -23.69 -40.98 3.70
C ASN A 469 -24.99 -40.35 4.22
N GLU A 470 -25.84 -41.17 4.81
CA GLU A 470 -26.95 -40.71 5.63
C GLU A 470 -26.44 -40.35 7.03
N VAL A 471 -26.91 -39.22 7.56
CA VAL A 471 -26.49 -38.68 8.85
C VAL A 471 -27.72 -38.33 9.67
N PHE A 472 -27.61 -38.62 10.97
CA PHE A 472 -28.57 -38.24 11.98
C PHE A 472 -27.90 -37.24 12.93
N LEU A 473 -28.39 -36.01 12.93
CA LEU A 473 -27.95 -34.99 13.88
C LEU A 473 -28.93 -34.97 15.05
N LEU A 474 -28.53 -35.53 16.19
CA LEU A 474 -29.35 -35.52 17.40
C LEU A 474 -29.53 -34.08 17.89
N LEU A 475 -30.79 -33.68 18.02
CA LEU A 475 -31.20 -32.31 18.31
C LEU A 475 -31.51 -32.18 19.80
N ARG A 476 -30.51 -31.76 20.59
CA ARG A 476 -30.74 -31.33 21.97
C ARG A 476 -30.62 -29.81 22.01
N ARG A 477 -31.41 -29.17 22.88
CA ARG A 477 -31.43 -27.70 22.97
C ARG A 477 -30.05 -27.10 23.30
N GLU A 478 -29.24 -27.82 24.07
CA GLU A 478 -27.92 -27.36 24.52
C GLU A 478 -26.75 -27.92 23.70
N GLY A 479 -27.00 -28.85 22.77
CA GLY A 479 -25.91 -29.49 22.06
C GLY A 479 -26.33 -30.45 20.96
N PHE A 480 -25.48 -30.58 19.94
CA PHE A 480 -25.67 -31.53 18.85
C PHE A 480 -24.70 -32.71 18.93
N SER A 481 -25.21 -33.88 18.54
CA SER A 481 -24.39 -35.09 18.38
C SER A 481 -24.61 -35.68 16.99
N VAL A 482 -23.51 -35.94 16.27
CA VAL A 482 -23.54 -36.53 14.92
C VAL A 482 -23.51 -38.05 15.01
N LYS A 483 -24.47 -38.73 14.38
CA LYS A 483 -24.54 -40.18 14.22
C LYS A 483 -24.57 -40.58 12.74
N THR A 484 -23.94 -41.71 12.41
CA THR A 484 -23.86 -42.26 11.04
C THR A 484 -24.45 -43.67 10.92
N ASP A 485 -24.72 -44.33 12.04
CA ASP A 485 -25.49 -45.57 12.09
C ASP A 485 -26.94 -45.22 12.43
N GLY A 486 -27.85 -45.59 11.53
CA GLY A 486 -29.29 -45.37 11.66
C GLY A 486 -30.07 -46.62 12.07
N SER A 487 -29.41 -47.75 12.34
CA SER A 487 -30.06 -49.02 12.62
C SER A 487 -30.94 -49.01 13.90
N ASP A 488 -30.66 -48.09 14.82
CA ASP A 488 -31.43 -47.84 16.04
C ASP A 488 -32.43 -46.67 15.91
N MET A 489 -32.51 -46.00 14.76
CA MET A 489 -33.38 -44.84 14.57
C MET A 489 -34.79 -45.25 14.18
N LEU A 490 -35.78 -44.59 14.79
CA LEU A 490 -37.21 -44.83 14.60
C LEU A 490 -37.82 -43.75 13.70
N GLU A 491 -38.69 -44.13 12.77
CA GLU A 491 -39.44 -43.19 11.91
C GLU A 491 -40.59 -42.51 12.65
N ALA A 492 -41.05 -43.12 13.74
CA ALA A 492 -42.09 -42.57 14.61
C ALA A 492 -41.55 -42.39 16.03
N LYS A 493 -42.11 -41.41 16.75
CA LYS A 493 -41.77 -41.18 18.15
C LYS A 493 -42.07 -42.45 18.97
N PRO A 494 -41.10 -42.97 19.76
CA PRO A 494 -41.31 -44.13 20.61
C PRO A 494 -42.37 -43.91 21.69
#